data_AF-A0A1I2JE67-F1
#
_entry.id   AF-A0A1I2JE67-F1
#
_cell.length_a   1.000
_cell.length_b   1.000
_cell.length_c   1.000
_cell.angle_alpha   90.00
_cell.angle_beta   90.00
_cell.angle_gamma   90.00
#
_symmetry.space_group_name_H-M   'P 1'
#
loop_
_entity.id
_entity.type
_entity.pdbx_description
1 polymer ?
#
loop_
_entity_poly.entity_id
_entity_poly.type
_entity_poly.pdbx_seq_one_letter_code
_entity_poly.pdbx_strand_id
1 'polypeptide(L)'
;MRDTRHESEFGHGLATTLRRAGDVAGARERYERSLRPATAGRMAYSIARALTGLAACLEPDDPEAVSLRARAAALFREIGISSGPADVERGWSGDD
;
A
#
# COMPACT_ATOMS: atom_id res chain seq x y z
N MET A 1 18.35 -9.53 13.00
CA MET A 1 17.81 -9.86 11.66
C MET A 1 16.62 -8.93 11.44
N ARG A 2 16.78 -7.84 10.69
CA ARG A 2 15.67 -6.90 10.41
C ARG A 2 14.76 -7.58 9.41
N ASP A 3 13.57 -7.95 9.87
CA ASP A 3 12.59 -8.65 9.06
C ASP A 3 12.04 -7.67 8.00
N THR A 4 12.23 -8.03 6.73
CA THR A 4 11.83 -7.22 5.57
C THR A 4 10.33 -6.95 5.52
N ARG A 5 9.52 -7.82 6.16
CA ARG A 5 8.08 -7.60 6.37
C ARG A 5 7.83 -6.43 7.30
N HIS A 6 8.53 -6.41 8.44
CA HIS A 6 8.36 -5.39 9.47
C HIS A 6 8.72 -4.00 8.93
N GLU A 7 9.81 -3.89 8.16
CA GLU A 7 10.19 -2.62 7.52
C GLU A 7 9.16 -2.15 6.49
N SER A 8 8.56 -3.08 5.74
CA SER A 8 7.53 -2.76 4.76
C SER A 8 6.21 -2.32 5.42
N GLU A 9 5.75 -3.07 6.43
CA GLU A 9 4.49 -2.78 7.14
C GLU A 9 4.59 -1.48 7.96
N PHE A 10 5.70 -1.27 8.67
CA PHE A 10 5.94 -0.02 9.41
C PHE A 10 6.02 1.19 8.47
N GLY A 11 6.72 1.04 7.34
CA GLY A 11 6.83 2.11 6.33
C GLY A 11 5.47 2.50 5.75
N HIS A 12 4.59 1.53 5.50
CA HIS A 12 3.23 1.79 5.00
C HIS A 12 2.33 2.49 6.04
N GLY A 13 2.41 2.08 7.31
CA GLY A 13 1.64 2.73 8.38
C GLY A 13 2.00 4.21 8.54
N LEU A 14 3.30 4.52 8.54
CA LEU A 14 3.79 5.89 8.63
C LEU A 14 3.41 6.73 7.40
N ALA A 15 3.51 6.16 6.20
CA ALA A 15 3.07 6.83 4.97
C ALA A 15 1.58 7.19 5.01
N THR A 16 0.74 6.31 5.56
CA THR A 16 -0.70 6.57 5.74
C THR A 16 -0.95 7.74 6.67
N THR A 17 -0.22 7.81 7.79
CA THR A 17 -0.31 8.91 8.74
C THR A 17 0.12 10.25 8.12
N LEU A 18 1.24 10.26 7.38
CA LEU A 18 1.73 11.47 6.69
C LEU A 18 0.70 11.98 5.68
N ARG A 19 0.09 11.09 4.88
CA ARG A 19 -0.95 11.45 3.92
C ARG A 19 -2.14 12.09 4.62
N ARG A 20 -2.61 11.50 5.72
CA ARG A 20 -3.74 12.02 6.51
C ARG A 20 -3.43 13.36 7.18
N ALA A 21 -2.16 13.61 7.51
CA ALA A 21 -1.67 14.89 8.01
C ALA A 21 -1.49 15.95 6.92
N GLY A 22 -1.70 15.61 5.64
CA GLY A 22 -1.53 16.51 4.50
C GLY A 22 -0.12 16.54 3.90
N ASP A 23 0.84 15.82 4.49
CA ASP A 23 2.18 15.65 3.92
C ASP A 23 2.17 14.55 2.86
N VAL A 24 1.63 14.91 1.69
CA VAL A 24 1.51 14.00 0.54
C VAL A 24 2.88 13.63 -0.03
N ALA A 25 3.84 14.57 -0.03
CA ALA A 25 5.20 14.35 -0.51
C ALA A 25 5.94 13.34 0.38
N GLY A 26 5.90 13.54 1.69
CA GLY A 26 6.46 12.61 2.66
C GLY A 26 5.78 11.24 2.62
N ALA A 27 4.45 11.19 2.44
CA ALA A 27 3.73 9.93 2.27
C ALA A 27 4.22 9.14 1.05
N ARG A 28 4.37 9.81 -0.11
CA ARG A 28 4.84 9.19 -1.35
C ARG A 28 6.22 8.55 -1.17
N GLU A 29 7.19 9.30 -0.63
CA GLU A 29 8.53 8.80 -0.38
C GLU A 29 8.52 7.54 0.51
N ARG A 30 7.68 7.53 1.54
CA ARG A 30 7.58 6.39 2.47
C ARG A 30 6.92 5.17 1.83
N TYR A 31 5.91 5.34 0.99
CA TYR A 31 5.36 4.22 0.22
C TYR A 31 6.36 3.66 -0.80
N GLU A 32 7.10 4.52 -1.52
CA GLU A 32 8.15 4.08 -2.45
C GLU A 32 9.25 3.30 -1.71
N ARG A 33 9.62 3.75 -0.52
CA ARG A 33 10.60 3.07 0.33
C ARG A 33 10.09 1.73 0.84
N SER A 34 8.80 1.60 1.21
CA SER A 34 8.23 0.34 1.69
C SER A 34 8.01 -0.69 0.57
N LEU A 35 7.85 -0.23 -0.67
CA LEU A 35 7.69 -1.06 -1.87
C LEU A 35 8.97 -1.84 -2.21
N ARG A 36 10.16 -1.27 -1.95
CA ARG A 36 11.45 -1.91 -2.26
C ARG A 36 11.65 -3.25 -1.55
N PRO A 37 11.59 -3.36 -0.22
CA PRO A 37 11.71 -4.64 0.46
C PRO A 37 10.53 -5.58 0.17
N ALA A 38 9.31 -5.05 -0.03
CA ALA A 38 8.16 -5.85 -0.42
C ALA A 38 8.36 -6.56 -1.77
N THR A 39 8.93 -5.83 -2.75
CA THR A 39 9.25 -6.36 -4.07
C THR A 39 10.38 -7.39 -4.00
N ALA A 40 11.44 -7.09 -3.25
CA ALA A 40 12.57 -8.01 -3.04
C ALA A 40 12.13 -9.31 -2.37
N GLY A 41 11.23 -9.24 -1.39
CA GLY A 41 10.66 -10.40 -0.70
C GLY A 41 9.49 -11.06 -1.42
N ARG A 42 9.11 -10.60 -2.62
CA ARG A 42 7.94 -11.07 -3.39
C ARG A 42 6.64 -11.11 -2.56
N MET A 43 6.48 -10.11 -1.70
CA MET A 43 5.38 -10.02 -0.73
C MET A 43 4.15 -9.39 -1.39
N ALA A 44 3.38 -10.17 -2.15
CA ALA A 44 2.27 -9.69 -2.97
C ALA A 44 1.30 -8.75 -2.22
N TYR A 45 0.94 -9.11 -0.97
CA TYR A 45 0.08 -8.26 -0.13
C TYR A 45 0.71 -6.89 0.18
N SER A 46 1.96 -6.86 0.61
CA SER A 46 2.67 -5.62 0.96
C SER A 46 2.92 -4.75 -0.28
N ILE A 47 3.20 -5.37 -1.43
CA ILE A 47 3.32 -4.68 -2.72
C ILE A 47 1.98 -4.02 -3.07
N ALA A 48 0.86 -4.77 -3.01
CA ALA A 48 -0.46 -4.26 -3.35
C ALA A 48 -0.86 -3.06 -2.45
N ARG A 49 -0.62 -3.15 -1.14
CA ARG A 49 -0.87 -2.04 -0.20
C ARG A 49 -0.02 -0.81 -0.50
N ALA A 50 1.26 -0.98 -0.81
CA ALA A 50 2.14 0.15 -1.15
C ALA A 50 1.69 0.84 -2.45
N LEU A 51 1.28 0.07 -3.46
CA LEU A 51 0.75 0.60 -4.72
C LEU A 51 -0.56 1.38 -4.52
N THR A 52 -1.50 0.86 -3.71
CA THR A 52 -2.72 1.60 -3.34
C THR A 52 -2.39 2.90 -2.61
N GLY A 53 -1.41 2.87 -1.70
CA GLY A 53 -0.93 4.04 -0.98
C GLY A 53 -0.37 5.11 -1.92
N LEU A 54 0.47 4.72 -2.89
CA LEU A 54 1.00 5.63 -3.92
C LEU A 54 -0.12 6.23 -4.77
N ALA A 55 -1.11 5.43 -5.18
CA ALA A 55 -2.25 5.93 -5.93
C ALA A 55 -3.11 6.92 -5.12
N ALA A 56 -3.12 6.82 -3.79
CA ALA A 56 -3.82 7.75 -2.91
C ALA A 56 -3.07 9.07 -2.70
N CYS A 57 -1.82 9.17 -3.16
CA CYS A 57 -1.02 10.41 -3.17
C CYS A 57 -1.15 11.20 -4.49
N LEU A 58 -1.93 10.69 -5.44
CA LEU A 58 -2.14 11.27 -6.76
C LEU A 58 -3.61 11.67 -6.93
N GLU A 59 -3.87 12.54 -7.91
CA GLU A 59 -5.25 12.88 -8.28
C GLU A 59 -6.02 11.63 -8.74
N PRO A 60 -7.34 11.53 -8.46
CA PRO A 60 -8.13 10.35 -8.81
C PRO A 60 -8.05 9.96 -10.29
N ASP A 61 -8.09 10.96 -11.17
CA ASP A 61 -8.11 10.81 -12.62
C ASP A 61 -6.69 10.77 -13.24
N ASP A 62 -5.65 10.82 -12.41
CA ASP A 62 -4.28 10.70 -12.90
C ASP A 62 -4.06 9.28 -13.49
N PRO A 63 -3.55 9.18 -14.73
CA PRO A 63 -3.34 7.89 -15.38
C PRO A 63 -2.37 6.98 -14.62
N GLU A 64 -1.38 7.55 -13.91
CA GLU A 64 -0.49 6.81 -13.02
C GLU A 64 -1.27 6.24 -11.83
N ALA A 65 -2.16 7.02 -11.22
CA ALA A 65 -3.00 6.56 -10.11
C ALA A 65 -3.91 5.41 -10.52
N VAL A 66 -4.53 5.49 -11.70
CA VAL A 66 -5.35 4.42 -12.28
C VAL A 66 -4.52 3.15 -12.50
N SER A 67 -3.33 3.28 -13.09
CA SER A 67 -2.40 2.16 -13.32
C SER A 67 -1.98 1.49 -12.00
N LEU A 68 -1.63 2.28 -10.98
CA LEU A 68 -1.25 1.78 -9.67
C LEU A 68 -2.39 1.00 -8.99
N ARG A 69 -3.62 1.52 -9.04
CA ARG A 69 -4.81 0.82 -8.51
C ARG A 69 -5.09 -0.48 -9.27
N ALA A 70 -4.97 -0.47 -10.59
CA ALA A 70 -5.16 -1.68 -11.40
C ALA A 70 -4.14 -2.77 -11.06
N ARG A 71 -2.86 -2.39 -10.86
CA ARG A 71 -1.79 -3.31 -10.45
C ARG A 71 -2.02 -3.86 -9.03
N ALA A 72 -2.42 -3.01 -8.09
CA ALA A 72 -2.76 -3.44 -6.73
C ALA A 72 -3.93 -4.44 -6.74
N ALA A 73 -5.00 -4.13 -7.49
CA ALA A 73 -6.16 -5.01 -7.64
C ALA A 73 -5.80 -6.36 -8.28
N ALA A 74 -4.88 -6.38 -9.26
CA ALA A 74 -4.40 -7.62 -9.85
C ALA A 74 -3.69 -8.51 -8.80
N LEU A 75 -2.81 -7.92 -7.98
CA LEU A 75 -2.11 -8.64 -6.91
C LEU A 75 -3.06 -9.16 -5.83
N PHE A 76 -4.03 -8.35 -5.41
CA PHE A 76 -5.04 -8.79 -4.43
C PHE A 76 -5.87 -9.97 -4.95
N ARG A 77 -6.26 -9.94 -6.24
CA ARG A 77 -6.94 -11.07 -6.89
C ARG A 77 -6.05 -12.32 -6.95
N GLU A 78 -4.77 -12.17 -7.27
CA GLU A 78 -3.81 -13.27 -7.33
C GLU A 78 -3.70 -14.01 -6.00
N ILE A 79 -3.69 -13.27 -4.88
CA ILE A 79 -3.60 -13.86 -3.53
C ILE A 79 -4.95 -14.20 -2.90
N GLY A 80 -6.05 -14.13 -3.67
CA GLY A 80 -7.38 -14.47 -3.20
C GLY A 80 -8.00 -13.49 -2.20
N ILE A 81 -7.42 -12.29 -2.03
CA ILE A 81 -7.97 -11.24 -1.18
C ILE A 81 -8.91 -10.39 -2.04
N SER A 82 -10.22 -10.65 -1.94
CA SER A 82 -11.25 -9.77 -2.51
C SER A 82 -11.62 -8.66 -1.54
N SER A 83 -10.65 -7.97 -0.95
CA SER A 83 -10.91 -6.79 -0.14
C SER A 83 -10.94 -5.58 -1.07
N GLY A 84 -12.06 -4.86 -1.10
CA GLY A 84 -12.09 -3.57 -1.77
C GLY A 84 -11.12 -2.61 -1.08
N PRO A 85 -10.66 -1.53 -1.75
CA PRO A 85 -9.82 -0.51 -1.11
C PRO A 85 -10.48 0.15 0.13
N ALA A 86 -11.78 -0.07 0.36
CA ALA A 86 -12.50 0.37 1.55
C ALA A 86 -12.34 -0.55 2.78
N ASP A 87 -12.10 -1.86 2.58
CA ASP A 87 -11.98 -2.84 3.68
C ASP A 87 -10.61 -2.78 4.36
N VAL A 88 -9.61 -2.18 3.72
CA VAL A 88 -8.30 -1.92 4.34
C VAL A 88 -8.30 -0.67 5.23
N GLU A 89 -9.30 0.23 5.07
CA GLU A 89 -9.44 1.45 5.89
C GLU A 89 -10.40 1.26 7.09
N ARG A 90 -11.40 0.38 6.98
CA ARG A 90 -12.08 -0.17 8.16
C ARG A 90 -11.17 -1.25 8.74
N GLY A 91 -10.40 -0.91 9.77
CA GLY A 91 -9.52 -1.84 10.47
C GLY A 91 -10.13 -3.23 10.56
N TRP A 92 -9.37 -4.22 10.11
CA TRP A 92 -9.69 -5.64 10.22
C TRP A 92 -10.12 -5.93 11.67
N SER A 93 -11.43 -6.05 11.90
CA SER A 93 -11.98 -6.67 13.11
C SER A 93 -11.78 -8.16 12.91
N GLY A 94 -10.68 -8.67 13.46
CA GLY A 94 -10.44 -10.10 13.54
C GLY A 94 -11.45 -10.72 14.48
N ASP A 95 -12.51 -11.30 13.91
CA ASP A 95 -13.29 -12.36 14.53
C ASP A 95 -13.23 -13.55 13.55
N ASP A 96 -12.24 -14.43 13.78
CA ASP A 96 -12.25 -15.89 13.61
C ASP A 96 -10.85 -16.48 13.91
#